data_AF-A0A9W8HE18-F1
#
_entry.id   AF-A0A9W8HE18-F1
#
_cell.length_a   1.000
_cell.length_b   1.000
_cell.length_c   1.000
_cell.angle_alpha   90.00
_cell.angle_beta   90.00
_cell.angle_gamma   90.00
#
_symmetry.space_group_name_H-M   'P 1'
#
loop_
_entity.id
_entity.type
_entity.pdbx_description
1 polymer ?
#
loop_
_entity_poly.entity_id
_entity_poly.type
_entity_poly.pdbx_seq_one_letter_code
_entity_poly.pdbx_strand_id
1 'polypeptide(L)'
;MSGEEPVSFASPQEEIEYWRNATYALRDQLERKEMEMAEYVAESSELEAELENEIKRVEAANKELRAKNERYKHDIAGLKEKYQAAQLKAGEDLASIERELQFVRSQQEYYKSRTRDLEQDNDDLERNERAAKSSLQVMETRLSRAMEENSQLLGEVETKKMLVDEVQRLKDELKDLNLELNIVRSRNSRAVPQSAGLSKSSANVVDHAGGSGGSGSENPARMVHDIMSRVKDLETRLAGARTKVTPLIGASGQYASRISRGRAVTTPRAPTLLPSSTSSSSATVAATGIFTAGGGGGGGGGSNSGGLGRDSMLPATVAMRARGASRPGGESRIPAGSLIESRMERTRVLRESIRKTLDEATRQQSHQQAVPQRGPVA
;
A
#
# COMPACT_ATOMS: atom_id res chain seq x y z
N MET A 1 61.47 -84.06 -56.44
CA MET A 1 61.55 -85.39 -57.04
C MET A 1 62.80 -86.09 -56.50
N SER A 2 62.67 -86.76 -55.37
CA SER A 2 63.59 -87.83 -54.99
C SER A 2 63.37 -88.98 -55.97
N GLY A 3 64.41 -89.47 -56.63
CA GLY A 3 64.32 -90.68 -57.42
C GLY A 3 64.31 -91.88 -56.49
N GLU A 4 63.22 -92.65 -56.49
CA GLU A 4 63.18 -93.94 -55.81
C GLU A 4 64.02 -94.94 -56.62
N GLU A 5 64.95 -95.64 -55.94
CA GLU A 5 65.76 -96.66 -56.60
C GLU A 5 64.87 -97.84 -57.05
N PRO A 6 65.18 -98.50 -58.18
CA PRO A 6 64.38 -99.63 -58.66
C PRO A 6 64.46 -100.79 -57.67
N VAL A 7 63.37 -100.99 -56.92
CA VAL A 7 63.27 -102.01 -55.88
C VAL A 7 63.41 -103.39 -56.52
N SER A 8 64.42 -104.15 -56.09
CA SER A 8 64.76 -105.46 -56.63
C SER A 8 64.32 -106.56 -55.66
N PHE A 9 63.45 -107.45 -56.12
CA PHE A 9 62.82 -108.48 -55.30
C PHE A 9 63.49 -109.86 -55.50
N ALA A 10 63.62 -110.65 -54.45
CA ALA A 10 64.15 -112.01 -54.51
C ALA A 10 63.11 -113.05 -54.95
N SER A 11 61.82 -112.68 -54.95
CA SER A 11 60.70 -113.53 -55.38
C SER A 11 59.53 -112.69 -55.91
N PRO A 12 58.76 -113.17 -56.92
CA PRO A 12 57.52 -112.52 -57.35
C PRO A 12 56.49 -112.33 -56.22
N GLN A 13 56.50 -113.18 -55.20
CA GLN A 13 55.66 -113.00 -54.00
C GLN A 13 56.09 -111.77 -53.18
N GLU A 14 57.39 -111.52 -53.07
CA GLU A 14 57.94 -110.37 -52.32
C GLU A 14 57.66 -109.05 -53.04
N GLU A 15 57.71 -109.04 -54.38
CA GLU A 15 57.25 -107.93 -55.21
C GLU A 15 55.76 -107.62 -54.98
N ILE A 16 54.92 -108.66 -55.03
CA ILE A 16 53.47 -108.53 -54.79
C ILE A 16 53.18 -108.00 -53.38
N GLU A 17 53.93 -108.43 -52.37
CA GLU A 17 53.75 -107.95 -50.99
C GLU A 17 54.29 -106.53 -50.76
N TYR A 18 55.42 -106.16 -51.39
CA TYR A 18 55.91 -104.79 -51.37
C TYR A 18 54.89 -103.82 -51.98
N TRP A 19 54.42 -104.08 -53.21
CA TRP A 19 53.46 -103.19 -53.87
C TRP A 19 52.09 -103.18 -53.18
N ARG A 20 51.66 -104.29 -52.58
CA ARG A 20 50.48 -104.34 -51.71
C ARG A 20 50.64 -103.45 -50.48
N ASN A 21 51.78 -103.52 -49.80
CA ASN A 21 52.05 -102.71 -48.61
C ASN A 21 52.22 -101.22 -48.96
N ALA A 22 52.87 -100.90 -50.09
CA ALA A 22 52.98 -99.54 -50.59
C ALA A 22 51.62 -98.94 -50.97
N THR A 23 50.76 -99.69 -51.66
CA THR A 23 49.40 -99.23 -52.00
C THR A 23 48.49 -99.09 -50.78
N TYR A 24 48.61 -99.96 -49.76
CA TYR A 24 47.93 -99.75 -48.48
C TYR A 24 48.47 -98.54 -47.72
N ALA A 25 49.78 -98.31 -47.70
CA ALA A 25 50.39 -97.14 -47.04
C ALA A 25 50.01 -95.82 -47.72
N LEU A 26 49.94 -95.79 -49.06
CA LEU A 26 49.45 -94.65 -49.83
C LEU A 26 47.95 -94.41 -49.60
N ARG A 27 47.14 -95.47 -49.51
CA ARG A 27 45.72 -95.36 -49.16
C ARG A 27 45.54 -94.78 -47.75
N ASP A 28 46.28 -95.28 -46.77
CA ASP A 28 46.22 -94.80 -45.39
C ASP A 28 46.73 -93.35 -45.26
N GLN A 29 47.70 -92.93 -46.08
CA GLN A 29 48.10 -91.52 -46.20
C GLN A 29 47.01 -90.64 -46.83
N LEU A 30 46.33 -91.13 -47.87
CA LEU A 30 45.22 -90.44 -48.51
C LEU A 30 44.04 -90.30 -47.52
N GLU A 31 43.62 -91.39 -46.91
CA GLU A 31 42.52 -91.47 -45.93
C GLU A 31 42.79 -90.52 -44.74
N ARG A 32 44.03 -90.49 -44.22
CA ARG A 32 44.43 -89.51 -43.19
C ARG A 32 44.44 -88.06 -43.67
N LYS A 33 44.77 -87.78 -44.95
CA LYS A 33 44.73 -86.42 -45.51
C LYS A 33 43.32 -85.95 -45.88
N GLU A 34 42.43 -86.88 -46.22
CA GLU A 34 40.99 -86.61 -46.40
C GLU A 34 40.34 -86.27 -45.05
N MET A 35 40.70 -86.98 -43.97
CA MET A 35 40.29 -86.64 -42.60
C MET A 35 40.80 -85.26 -42.17
N GLU A 36 42.11 -85.00 -42.30
CA GLU A 36 42.72 -83.71 -41.96
C GLU A 36 42.09 -82.53 -42.75
N MET A 37 41.76 -82.74 -44.03
CA MET A 37 41.06 -81.74 -44.83
C MET A 37 39.60 -81.53 -44.38
N ALA A 38 38.90 -82.59 -44.00
CA ALA A 38 37.54 -82.48 -43.47
C ALA A 38 37.50 -81.74 -42.12
N GLU A 39 38.50 -81.97 -41.26
CA GLU A 39 38.68 -81.25 -40.00
C GLU A 39 38.91 -79.74 -40.24
N TYR A 40 39.84 -79.35 -41.13
CA TYR A 40 40.04 -77.94 -41.46
C TYR A 40 38.82 -77.26 -42.09
N VAL A 41 38.03 -77.98 -42.91
CA VAL A 41 36.79 -77.43 -43.49
C VAL A 41 35.72 -77.24 -42.41
N ALA A 42 35.64 -78.13 -41.43
CA ALA A 42 34.74 -77.97 -40.28
C ALA A 42 35.17 -76.79 -39.38
N GLU A 43 36.47 -76.70 -39.04
CA GLU A 43 37.02 -75.61 -38.22
C GLU A 43 36.84 -74.23 -38.88
N SER A 44 37.10 -74.10 -40.19
CA SER A 44 36.84 -72.86 -40.94
C SER A 44 35.36 -72.50 -40.92
N SER A 45 34.46 -73.48 -41.11
CA SER A 45 33.02 -73.25 -41.09
C SER A 45 32.48 -72.87 -39.71
N GLU A 46 33.07 -73.37 -38.62
CA GLU A 46 32.71 -72.99 -37.25
C GLU A 46 33.21 -71.56 -36.95
N LEU A 47 34.46 -71.24 -37.28
CA LEU A 47 35.04 -69.91 -37.14
C LEU A 47 34.29 -68.84 -37.95
N GLU A 48 33.90 -69.15 -39.20
CA GLU A 48 33.08 -68.26 -40.02
C GLU A 48 31.71 -68.01 -39.39
N ALA A 49 31.09 -69.03 -38.79
CA ALA A 49 29.83 -68.89 -38.06
C ALA A 49 29.98 -68.05 -36.77
N GLU A 50 31.08 -68.21 -36.02
CA GLU A 50 31.38 -67.35 -34.85
C GLU A 50 31.56 -65.88 -35.27
N LEU A 51 32.34 -65.62 -36.32
CA LEU A 51 32.58 -64.27 -36.85
C LEU A 51 31.29 -63.62 -37.35
N GLU A 52 30.45 -64.36 -38.09
CA GLU A 52 29.12 -63.89 -38.48
C GLU A 52 28.26 -63.54 -37.25
N ASN A 53 28.30 -64.35 -36.19
CA ASN A 53 27.50 -64.12 -34.99
C ASN A 53 27.96 -62.89 -34.20
N GLU A 54 29.26 -62.65 -34.09
CA GLU A 54 29.77 -61.41 -33.48
C GLU A 54 29.45 -60.18 -34.34
N ILE A 55 29.55 -60.27 -35.68
CA ILE A 55 29.10 -59.20 -36.58
C ILE A 55 27.62 -58.88 -36.34
N LYS A 56 26.73 -59.88 -36.34
CA LYS A 56 25.28 -59.71 -36.06
C LYS A 56 25.05 -59.06 -34.69
N ARG A 57 25.83 -59.44 -33.66
CA ARG A 57 25.75 -58.87 -32.30
C ARG A 57 26.19 -57.41 -32.25
N VAL A 58 27.30 -57.07 -32.90
CA VAL A 58 27.84 -55.70 -32.99
C VAL A 58 26.91 -54.80 -33.80
N GLU A 59 26.37 -55.27 -34.92
CA GLU A 59 25.38 -54.53 -35.71
C GLU A 59 24.09 -54.25 -34.93
N ALA A 60 23.58 -55.24 -34.20
CA ALA A 60 22.40 -55.07 -33.34
C ALA A 60 22.65 -54.02 -32.24
N ALA A 61 23.80 -54.09 -31.55
CA ALA A 61 24.19 -53.12 -30.54
C ALA A 61 24.36 -51.70 -31.14
N ASN A 62 24.97 -51.58 -32.32
CA ASN A 62 25.16 -50.30 -33.00
C ASN A 62 23.82 -49.70 -33.45
N LYS A 63 22.89 -50.53 -33.95
CA LYS A 63 21.50 -50.14 -34.28
C LYS A 63 20.75 -49.65 -33.04
N GLU A 64 20.89 -50.32 -31.90
CA GLU A 64 20.29 -49.89 -30.63
C GLU A 64 20.89 -48.56 -30.12
N LEU A 65 22.21 -48.40 -30.19
CA LEU A 65 22.90 -47.16 -29.82
C LEU A 65 22.49 -45.97 -30.70
N ARG A 66 22.34 -46.17 -32.02
CA ARG A 66 21.79 -45.18 -32.93
C ARG A 66 20.35 -44.80 -32.56
N ALA A 67 19.49 -45.78 -32.27
CA ALA A 67 18.11 -45.52 -31.84
C ALA A 67 18.03 -44.75 -30.51
N LYS A 68 18.93 -45.05 -29.55
CA LYS A 68 19.07 -44.27 -28.30
C LYS A 68 19.55 -42.84 -28.59
N ASN A 69 20.52 -42.66 -29.49
CA ASN A 69 21.06 -41.35 -29.86
C ASN A 69 19.98 -40.43 -30.48
N GLU A 70 19.17 -40.94 -31.40
CA GLU A 70 18.07 -40.15 -31.99
C GLU A 70 16.99 -39.80 -30.96
N ARG A 71 16.64 -40.71 -30.03
CA ARG A 71 15.73 -40.38 -28.91
C ARG A 71 16.29 -39.25 -28.07
N TYR A 72 17.55 -39.33 -27.63
CA TYR A 72 18.18 -38.26 -26.85
C TYR A 72 18.27 -36.93 -27.61
N LYS A 73 18.49 -36.94 -28.94
CA LYS A 73 18.39 -35.72 -29.76
C LYS A 73 16.99 -35.10 -29.73
N HIS A 74 15.94 -35.92 -29.84
CA HIS A 74 14.54 -35.46 -29.77
C HIS A 74 14.19 -34.93 -28.38
N ASP A 75 14.61 -35.62 -27.31
CA ASP A 75 14.43 -35.18 -25.92
C ASP A 75 15.14 -33.84 -25.67
N ILE A 76 16.39 -33.68 -26.13
CA ILE A 76 17.16 -32.44 -26.03
C ILE A 76 16.49 -31.31 -26.82
N ALA A 77 15.96 -31.58 -28.02
CA ALA A 77 15.23 -30.58 -28.81
C ALA A 77 13.95 -30.11 -28.09
N GLY A 78 13.11 -31.04 -27.63
CA GLY A 78 11.88 -30.72 -26.91
C GLY A 78 12.13 -30.07 -25.54
N LEU A 79 13.25 -30.36 -24.87
CA LEU A 79 13.66 -29.65 -23.66
C LEU A 79 14.14 -28.22 -23.94
N LYS A 80 14.89 -28.00 -25.04
CA LYS A 80 15.30 -26.65 -25.48
C LYS A 80 14.10 -25.78 -25.85
N GLU A 81 13.15 -26.33 -26.60
CA GLU A 81 11.90 -25.65 -26.96
C GLU A 81 11.10 -25.24 -25.71
N LYS A 82 10.87 -26.18 -24.78
CA LYS A 82 10.17 -25.91 -23.52
C LYS A 82 10.89 -24.87 -22.66
N TYR A 83 12.23 -24.89 -22.64
CA TYR A 83 13.03 -23.89 -21.93
C TYR A 83 12.90 -22.51 -22.57
N GLN A 84 12.99 -22.40 -23.90
CA GLN A 84 12.83 -21.15 -24.64
C GLN A 84 11.42 -20.57 -24.45
N ALA A 85 10.37 -21.39 -24.58
CA ALA A 85 8.99 -20.96 -24.34
C ALA A 85 8.77 -20.49 -22.90
N ALA A 86 9.34 -21.19 -21.90
CA ALA A 86 9.27 -20.77 -20.50
C ALA A 86 10.05 -19.47 -20.23
N GLN A 87 11.19 -19.25 -20.92
CA GLN A 87 12.00 -18.04 -20.79
C GLN A 87 11.33 -16.83 -21.45
N LEU A 88 10.73 -17.00 -22.63
CA LEU A 88 9.92 -15.97 -23.30
C LEU A 88 8.75 -15.56 -22.41
N LYS A 89 7.95 -16.54 -21.94
CA LYS A 89 6.85 -16.26 -21.03
C LYS A 89 7.30 -15.56 -19.74
N ALA A 90 8.43 -15.96 -19.15
CA ALA A 90 8.95 -15.29 -17.95
C ALA A 90 9.33 -13.82 -18.23
N GLY A 91 9.75 -13.49 -19.45
CA GLY A 91 9.96 -12.10 -19.90
C GLY A 91 8.64 -11.33 -20.10
N GLU A 92 7.62 -11.96 -20.67
CA GLU A 92 6.27 -11.38 -20.84
C GLU A 92 5.61 -11.10 -19.48
N ASP A 93 5.64 -12.08 -18.57
CA ASP A 93 5.13 -11.98 -17.20
C ASP A 93 5.85 -10.84 -16.44
N LEU A 94 7.19 -10.76 -16.54
CA LEU A 94 7.99 -9.68 -15.94
C LEU A 94 7.60 -8.31 -16.53
N ALA A 95 7.52 -8.20 -17.86
CA ALA A 95 7.15 -6.95 -18.54
C ALA A 95 5.70 -6.52 -18.27
N SER A 96 4.80 -7.41 -17.83
CA SER A 96 3.48 -7.03 -17.29
C SER A 96 3.60 -6.46 -15.87
N ILE A 97 4.28 -7.18 -14.98
CA ILE A 97 4.48 -6.76 -13.59
C ILE A 97 5.21 -5.41 -13.51
N GLU A 98 6.18 -5.15 -14.40
CA GLU A 98 6.87 -3.86 -14.47
C GLU A 98 5.95 -2.71 -14.92
N ARG A 99 5.05 -2.94 -15.89
CA ARG A 99 4.04 -1.95 -16.31
C ARG A 99 3.02 -1.68 -15.20
N GLU A 100 2.55 -2.71 -14.53
CA GLU A 100 1.63 -2.60 -13.39
C GLU A 100 2.29 -1.85 -12.22
N LEU A 101 3.56 -2.14 -11.92
CA LEU A 101 4.34 -1.44 -10.90
C LEU A 101 4.58 0.04 -11.24
N GLN A 102 4.85 0.36 -12.51
CA GLN A 102 4.96 1.74 -12.99
C GLN A 102 3.63 2.48 -12.86
N PHE A 103 2.52 1.86 -13.25
CA PHE A 103 1.17 2.42 -13.12
C PHE A 103 0.77 2.66 -11.66
N VAL A 104 1.03 1.72 -10.75
CA VAL A 104 0.74 1.90 -9.31
C VAL A 104 1.59 3.04 -8.73
N ARG A 105 2.85 3.19 -9.15
CA ARG A 105 3.72 4.30 -8.74
C ARG A 105 3.24 5.65 -9.26
N SER A 106 2.81 5.75 -10.52
CA SER A 106 2.27 7.00 -11.06
C SER A 106 0.95 7.39 -10.40
N GLN A 107 0.07 6.41 -10.12
CA GLN A 107 -1.15 6.64 -9.33
C GLN A 107 -0.84 7.10 -7.89
N GLN A 108 0.17 6.51 -7.23
CA GLN A 108 0.61 6.92 -5.89
C GLN A 108 1.05 8.38 -5.85
N GLU A 109 1.92 8.81 -6.78
CA GLU A 109 2.38 10.20 -6.83
C GLU A 109 1.28 11.17 -7.28
N TYR A 110 0.37 10.75 -8.18
CA TYR A 110 -0.83 11.52 -8.52
C TYR A 110 -1.72 11.78 -7.29
N TYR A 111 -2.08 10.74 -6.52
CA TYR A 111 -2.92 10.92 -5.33
C TYR A 111 -2.21 11.73 -4.25
N LYS A 112 -0.89 11.55 -4.07
CA LYS A 112 -0.06 12.33 -3.14
C LYS A 112 0.01 13.82 -3.52
N SER A 113 0.14 14.14 -4.81
CA SER A 113 -0.01 15.53 -5.29
C SER A 113 -1.43 16.03 -5.01
N ARG A 114 -2.45 15.24 -5.35
CA ARG A 114 -3.86 15.65 -5.18
C ARG A 114 -4.25 15.86 -3.71
N THR A 115 -3.66 15.12 -2.78
CA THR A 115 -3.80 15.38 -1.34
C THR A 115 -3.22 16.74 -0.98
N ARG A 116 -2.00 17.06 -1.43
CA ARG A 116 -1.37 18.38 -1.19
C ARG A 116 -2.18 19.53 -1.81
N ASP A 117 -2.72 19.35 -3.01
CA ASP A 117 -3.59 20.34 -3.65
C ASP A 117 -4.83 20.62 -2.78
N LEU A 118 -5.48 19.55 -2.28
CA LEU A 118 -6.66 19.66 -1.41
C LEU A 118 -6.35 20.19 0.00
N GLU A 119 -5.14 19.95 0.52
CA GLU A 119 -4.65 20.58 1.76
C GLU A 119 -4.49 22.09 1.56
N GLN A 120 -3.92 22.53 0.44
CA GLN A 120 -3.77 23.95 0.11
C GLN A 120 -5.13 24.63 -0.17
N ASP A 121 -6.02 23.99 -0.93
CA ASP A 121 -7.39 24.48 -1.17
C ASP A 121 -8.13 24.70 0.18
N ASN A 122 -7.90 23.82 1.16
CA ASN A 122 -8.50 23.92 2.49
C ASN A 122 -7.89 25.05 3.35
N ASP A 123 -6.56 25.22 3.34
CA ASP A 123 -5.87 26.33 4.02
C ASP A 123 -6.36 27.71 3.51
N ASP A 124 -6.54 27.84 2.19
CA ASP A 124 -7.08 29.06 1.58
C ASP A 124 -8.59 29.23 1.84
N LEU A 125 -9.37 28.15 1.92
CA LEU A 125 -10.78 28.22 2.35
C LEU A 125 -10.92 28.68 3.81
N GLU A 126 -10.14 28.11 4.75
CA GLU A 126 -10.13 28.59 6.13
C GLU A 126 -9.67 30.06 6.23
N ARG A 127 -8.66 30.45 5.44
CA ARG A 127 -8.19 31.84 5.41
C ARG A 127 -9.29 32.80 4.96
N ASN A 128 -10.05 32.42 3.92
CA ASN A 128 -11.20 33.18 3.45
C ASN A 128 -12.34 33.19 4.47
N GLU A 129 -12.60 32.10 5.18
CA GLU A 129 -13.59 32.03 6.26
C GLU A 129 -13.22 32.96 7.43
N ARG A 130 -11.95 32.97 7.85
CA ARG A 130 -11.41 33.87 8.89
C ARG A 130 -11.54 35.34 8.45
N ALA A 131 -11.24 35.66 7.19
CA ALA A 131 -11.40 37.01 6.64
C ALA A 131 -12.87 37.46 6.57
N ALA A 132 -13.77 36.56 6.14
CA ALA A 132 -15.21 36.82 6.08
C ALA A 132 -15.81 37.06 7.47
N LYS A 133 -15.46 36.23 8.47
CA LYS A 133 -15.86 36.41 9.87
C LYS A 133 -15.39 37.75 10.43
N SER A 134 -14.14 38.15 10.17
CA SER A 134 -13.61 39.45 10.59
C SER A 134 -14.35 40.62 9.94
N SER A 135 -14.62 40.55 8.63
CA SER A 135 -15.40 41.56 7.92
C SER A 135 -16.84 41.68 8.45
N LEU A 136 -17.48 40.54 8.75
CA LEU A 136 -18.80 40.49 9.35
C LEU A 136 -18.81 41.16 10.74
N GLN A 137 -17.85 40.84 11.60
CA GLN A 137 -17.71 41.46 12.93
C GLN A 137 -17.46 42.98 12.85
N VAL A 138 -16.75 43.46 11.83
CA VAL A 138 -16.57 44.90 11.57
C VAL A 138 -17.90 45.57 11.15
N MET A 139 -18.76 44.87 10.42
CA MET A 139 -20.09 45.38 10.07
C MET A 139 -21.07 45.33 11.25
N GLU A 140 -21.03 44.28 12.08
CA GLU A 140 -21.80 44.18 13.32
C GLU A 140 -21.45 45.32 14.28
N THR A 141 -20.16 45.53 14.56
CA THR A 141 -19.70 46.61 15.46
C THR A 141 -20.00 48.01 14.90
N ARG A 142 -19.97 48.19 13.57
CA ARG A 142 -20.44 49.42 12.92
C ARG A 142 -21.96 49.62 13.09
N LEU A 143 -22.76 48.56 12.94
CA LEU A 143 -24.20 48.60 13.14
C LEU A 143 -24.56 48.90 14.60
N SER A 144 -23.90 48.26 15.56
CA SER A 144 -24.08 48.54 17.00
C SER A 144 -23.82 50.01 17.33
N ARG A 145 -22.74 50.60 16.81
CA ARG A 145 -22.47 52.04 16.99
C ARG A 145 -23.58 52.90 16.37
N ALA A 146 -24.01 52.61 15.14
CA ALA A 146 -25.07 53.36 14.48
C ALA A 146 -26.43 53.24 15.22
N MET A 147 -26.70 52.10 15.87
CA MET A 147 -27.88 51.94 16.75
C MET A 147 -27.74 52.75 18.05
N GLU A 148 -26.54 52.83 18.63
CA GLU A 148 -26.27 53.64 19.82
C GLU A 148 -26.41 55.14 19.51
N GLU A 149 -25.79 55.62 18.43
CA GLU A 149 -25.91 56.99 17.91
C GLU A 149 -27.39 57.36 17.65
N ASN A 150 -28.16 56.47 17.03
CA ASN A 150 -29.60 56.67 16.80
C ASN A 150 -30.38 56.72 18.12
N SER A 151 -30.07 55.84 19.08
CA SER A 151 -30.72 55.86 20.41
C SER A 151 -30.41 57.14 21.20
N GLN A 152 -29.20 57.70 21.05
CA GLN A 152 -28.85 59.00 21.64
C GLN A 152 -29.64 60.13 20.98
N LEU A 153 -29.72 60.15 19.64
CA LEU A 153 -30.50 61.14 18.88
C LEU A 153 -32.00 61.08 19.17
N LEU A 154 -32.58 59.89 19.39
CA LEU A 154 -33.97 59.74 19.83
C LEU A 154 -34.20 60.36 21.21
N GLY A 155 -33.26 60.20 22.14
CA GLY A 155 -33.28 60.87 23.45
C GLY A 155 -33.15 62.39 23.35
N GLU A 156 -32.30 62.89 22.44
CA GLU A 156 -32.24 64.32 22.12
C GLU A 156 -33.56 64.85 21.54
N VAL A 157 -34.25 64.09 20.68
CA VAL A 157 -35.54 64.51 20.09
C VAL A 157 -36.63 64.58 21.17
N GLU A 158 -36.71 63.59 22.06
CA GLU A 158 -37.72 63.60 23.14
C GLU A 158 -37.44 64.70 24.18
N THR A 159 -36.17 64.98 24.52
CA THR A 159 -35.84 66.13 25.38
C THR A 159 -36.13 67.48 24.72
N LYS A 160 -35.85 67.63 23.41
CA LYS A 160 -36.27 68.82 22.65
C LYS A 160 -37.80 68.99 22.62
N LYS A 161 -38.55 67.90 22.50
CA LYS A 161 -40.02 67.89 22.59
C LYS A 161 -40.53 68.33 23.96
N MET A 162 -40.03 67.76 25.06
CA MET A 162 -40.40 68.21 26.42
C MET A 162 -40.11 69.71 26.64
N LEU A 163 -39.00 70.22 26.11
CA LEU A 163 -38.67 71.65 26.17
C LEU A 163 -39.62 72.52 25.33
N VAL A 164 -40.10 72.03 24.18
CA VAL A 164 -41.12 72.73 23.37
C VAL A 164 -42.47 72.76 24.11
N ASP A 165 -42.86 71.67 24.75
CA ASP A 165 -44.11 71.58 25.51
C ASP A 165 -44.09 72.51 26.75
N GLU A 166 -42.99 72.54 27.52
CA GLU A 166 -42.86 73.47 28.66
C GLU A 166 -42.73 74.94 28.21
N VAL A 167 -42.03 75.22 27.10
CA VAL A 167 -42.01 76.56 26.50
C VAL A 167 -43.39 76.98 26.01
N GLN A 168 -44.23 76.04 25.56
CA GLN A 168 -45.61 76.34 25.20
C GLN A 168 -46.46 76.63 26.44
N ARG A 169 -46.36 75.80 27.49
CA ARG A 169 -47.02 76.04 28.77
C ARG A 169 -46.64 77.39 29.38
N LEU A 170 -45.35 77.74 29.42
CA LEU A 170 -44.88 79.04 29.91
C LEU A 170 -45.37 80.23 29.07
N LYS A 171 -45.57 80.07 27.76
CA LYS A 171 -46.23 81.09 26.92
C LYS A 171 -47.70 81.26 27.29
N ASP A 172 -48.39 80.17 27.65
CA ASP A 172 -49.80 80.22 28.00
C ASP A 172 -50.00 80.80 29.41
N GLU A 173 -49.19 80.40 30.40
CA GLU A 173 -49.11 81.07 31.72
C GLU A 173 -48.75 82.58 31.57
N LEU A 174 -47.87 82.94 30.64
CA LEU A 174 -47.56 84.35 30.33
C LEU A 174 -48.73 85.10 29.67
N LYS A 175 -49.58 84.43 28.87
CA LYS A 175 -50.82 85.05 28.35
C LYS A 175 -51.80 85.28 29.49
N ASP A 176 -52.01 84.29 30.34
CA ASP A 176 -52.95 84.37 31.45
C ASP A 176 -52.54 85.46 32.45
N LEU A 177 -51.26 85.54 32.83
CA LEU A 177 -50.74 86.64 33.64
C LEU A 177 -50.88 88.01 32.96
N ASN A 178 -50.79 88.11 31.62
CA ASN A 178 -51.08 89.35 30.90
C ASN A 178 -52.58 89.67 30.87
N LEU A 179 -53.46 88.68 30.81
CA LEU A 179 -54.91 88.87 30.93
C LEU A 179 -55.27 89.34 32.34
N GLU A 180 -54.75 88.70 33.39
CA GLU A 180 -54.88 89.14 34.78
C GLU A 180 -54.37 90.57 34.97
N LEU A 181 -53.17 90.88 34.49
CA LEU A 181 -52.56 92.20 34.63
C LEU A 181 -53.35 93.27 33.86
N ASN A 182 -53.97 92.94 32.72
CA ASN A 182 -54.89 93.83 32.01
C ASN A 182 -56.24 93.99 32.74
N ILE A 183 -56.75 92.95 33.39
CA ILE A 183 -57.94 93.02 34.28
C ILE A 183 -57.63 93.87 35.53
N VAL A 184 -56.43 93.75 36.10
CA VAL A 184 -55.96 94.57 37.22
C VAL A 184 -55.77 96.02 36.78
N ARG A 185 -55.15 96.29 35.62
CA ARG A 185 -55.08 97.66 35.05
C ARG A 185 -56.48 98.25 34.79
N SER A 186 -57.42 97.44 34.30
CA SER A 186 -58.83 97.83 34.11
C SER A 186 -59.52 98.17 35.43
N ARG A 187 -59.27 97.40 36.50
CA ARG A 187 -59.75 97.70 37.85
C ARG A 187 -59.09 98.95 38.45
N ASN A 188 -57.77 99.10 38.30
CA ASN A 188 -57.02 100.26 38.80
C ASN A 188 -57.31 101.54 38.02
N SER A 189 -57.65 101.49 36.73
CA SER A 189 -58.08 102.69 35.99
C SER A 189 -59.42 103.25 36.48
N ARG A 190 -60.18 102.46 37.25
CA ARG A 190 -61.38 102.88 38.00
C ARG A 190 -61.07 103.41 39.42
N ALA A 191 -59.80 103.48 39.82
CA ALA A 191 -59.34 104.01 41.11
C ALA A 191 -58.05 104.87 40.95
N VAL A 192 -58.27 106.18 40.83
CA VAL A 192 -57.35 107.35 40.77
C VAL A 192 -55.87 107.14 41.23
N PRO A 193 -54.86 107.66 40.49
CA PRO A 193 -53.44 107.29 40.64
C PRO A 193 -52.60 108.18 41.58
N GLN A 194 -51.44 107.68 42.05
CA GLN A 194 -50.11 108.31 41.84
C GLN A 194 -48.90 107.56 42.46
N SER A 195 -47.69 108.01 42.07
CA SER A 195 -46.38 107.97 42.76
C SER A 195 -45.66 106.65 43.12
N ALA A 196 -44.51 106.45 42.46
CA ALA A 196 -43.16 106.10 42.96
C ALA A 196 -42.93 105.43 44.34
N GLY A 197 -42.00 104.46 44.39
CA GLY A 197 -41.37 103.95 45.61
C GLY A 197 -40.22 102.97 45.35
N LEU A 198 -39.05 103.19 45.95
CA LEU A 198 -37.82 102.40 45.75
C LEU A 198 -37.60 101.30 46.83
N SER A 199 -36.77 100.33 46.47
CA SER A 199 -35.77 99.63 47.31
C SER A 199 -36.16 98.62 48.41
N LYS A 200 -35.66 97.38 48.19
CA LYS A 200 -34.89 96.50 49.10
C LYS A 200 -35.49 95.96 50.43
N SER A 201 -35.59 94.63 50.42
CA SER A 201 -34.90 93.67 51.34
C SER A 201 -35.61 93.08 52.59
N SER A 202 -35.36 91.77 52.74
CA SER A 202 -35.18 90.99 53.99
C SER A 202 -36.34 90.21 54.62
N ALA A 203 -36.08 88.90 54.77
CA ALA A 203 -36.34 88.03 55.93
C ALA A 203 -37.78 87.64 56.41
N ASN A 204 -38.18 86.42 56.00
CA ASN A 204 -38.32 85.21 56.85
C ASN A 204 -39.55 85.00 57.78
N VAL A 205 -39.85 83.71 58.09
CA VAL A 205 -40.70 83.16 59.20
C VAL A 205 -42.25 83.42 59.11
N VAL A 206 -43.18 82.51 59.48
CA VAL A 206 -43.28 81.01 59.51
C VAL A 206 -44.77 80.61 59.78
N ASP A 207 -45.10 79.30 59.87
CA ASP A 207 -46.38 78.72 60.36
C ASP A 207 -47.64 78.88 59.47
N HIS A 208 -48.72 78.07 59.56
CA HIS A 208 -49.17 76.97 60.46
C HIS A 208 -50.17 76.08 59.64
N ALA A 209 -50.62 74.85 59.95
CA ALA A 209 -50.16 73.67 60.71
C ALA A 209 -51.23 72.54 60.57
N GLY A 210 -50.97 71.30 61.02
CA GLY A 210 -52.04 70.35 61.40
C GLY A 210 -51.85 68.85 61.08
N GLY A 211 -51.94 67.98 62.10
CA GLY A 211 -52.16 66.52 61.92
C GLY A 211 -51.48 65.59 62.94
N SER A 212 -52.23 65.12 63.94
CA SER A 212 -51.89 64.09 64.96
C SER A 212 -51.13 62.85 64.43
N GLY A 213 -50.25 62.15 65.17
CA GLY A 213 -49.85 62.22 66.59
C GLY A 213 -50.09 60.90 67.33
N GLY A 214 -49.05 60.21 67.84
CA GLY A 214 -49.22 58.95 68.59
C GLY A 214 -47.99 58.06 68.83
N SER A 215 -47.14 58.40 69.82
CA SER A 215 -46.31 57.49 70.66
C SER A 215 -45.55 56.31 70.02
N GLY A 216 -44.23 56.47 69.80
CA GLY A 216 -43.28 55.35 69.67
C GLY A 216 -41.82 55.82 69.75
N SER A 217 -41.07 55.42 70.77
CA SER A 217 -39.65 55.82 70.93
C SER A 217 -38.74 55.01 70.00
N GLU A 218 -38.49 55.52 68.79
CA GLU A 218 -37.60 54.91 67.81
C GLU A 218 -36.12 55.05 68.20
N ASN A 219 -35.68 54.22 69.13
CA ASN A 219 -34.28 54.10 69.51
C ASN A 219 -33.46 53.60 68.29
N PRO A 220 -32.48 54.37 67.76
CA PRO A 220 -31.83 54.07 66.47
C PRO A 220 -31.12 52.71 66.45
N ALA A 221 -30.66 52.22 67.61
CA ALA A 221 -30.09 50.88 67.73
C ALA A 221 -31.10 49.77 67.35
N ARG A 222 -32.40 49.96 67.59
CA ARG A 222 -33.46 49.04 67.14
C ARG A 222 -33.65 49.08 65.63
N MET A 223 -33.63 50.27 65.02
CA MET A 223 -33.76 50.42 63.57
C MET A 223 -32.59 49.75 62.83
N VAL A 224 -31.36 49.90 63.34
CA VAL A 224 -30.18 49.18 62.83
C VAL A 224 -30.31 47.66 63.04
N HIS A 225 -30.79 47.19 64.20
CA HIS A 225 -31.03 45.76 64.45
C HIS A 225 -32.10 45.16 63.51
N ASP A 226 -33.15 45.92 63.19
CA ASP A 226 -34.21 45.51 62.26
C ASP A 226 -33.67 45.44 60.82
N ILE A 227 -32.85 46.40 60.40
CA ILE A 227 -32.14 46.37 59.12
C ILE A 227 -31.19 45.17 59.07
N MET A 228 -30.40 44.91 60.11
CA MET A 228 -29.51 43.74 60.18
C MET A 228 -30.28 42.41 60.13
N SER A 229 -31.40 42.30 60.83
CA SER A 229 -32.27 41.11 60.75
C SER A 229 -32.80 40.91 59.33
N ARG A 230 -33.31 41.96 58.68
CA ARG A 230 -33.80 41.92 57.29
C ARG A 230 -32.70 41.59 56.28
N VAL A 231 -31.48 42.08 56.49
CA VAL A 231 -30.29 41.69 55.68
C VAL A 231 -29.97 40.21 55.86
N LYS A 232 -29.97 39.70 57.10
CA LYS A 232 -29.71 38.28 57.40
C LYS A 232 -30.74 37.34 56.76
N ASP A 233 -32.01 37.78 56.72
CA ASP A 233 -33.10 37.06 56.07
C ASP A 233 -33.03 37.13 54.53
N LEU A 234 -32.48 38.22 53.98
CA LEU A 234 -32.12 38.31 52.56
C LEU A 234 -30.91 37.43 52.20
N GLU A 235 -29.91 37.31 53.08
CA GLU A 235 -28.74 36.44 52.89
C GLU A 235 -29.11 34.96 52.89
N THR A 236 -29.95 34.50 53.83
CA THR A 236 -30.44 33.10 53.84
C THR A 236 -31.30 32.80 52.61
N ARG A 237 -32.15 33.73 52.18
CA ARG A 237 -32.93 33.60 50.94
C ARG A 237 -32.04 33.61 49.68
N LEU A 238 -30.97 34.41 49.65
CA LEU A 238 -29.99 34.43 48.57
C LEU A 238 -29.16 33.14 48.52
N ALA A 239 -28.78 32.58 49.68
CA ALA A 239 -28.14 31.27 49.77
C ALA A 239 -29.07 30.15 49.28
N GLY A 240 -30.35 30.18 49.67
CA GLY A 240 -31.39 29.26 49.20
C GLY A 240 -31.77 29.41 47.72
N ALA A 241 -31.48 30.56 47.11
CA ALA A 241 -31.54 30.73 45.66
C ALA A 241 -30.30 30.15 44.97
N ARG A 242 -29.09 30.42 45.50
CA ARG A 242 -27.83 29.89 44.97
C ARG A 242 -27.81 28.36 44.92
N THR A 243 -28.24 27.67 45.98
CA THR A 243 -28.30 26.19 45.99
C THR A 243 -29.26 25.59 44.95
N LYS A 244 -30.27 26.34 44.48
CA LYS A 244 -31.16 25.94 43.39
C LYS A 244 -30.59 26.25 42.00
N VAL A 245 -29.65 27.20 41.89
CA VAL A 245 -29.04 27.64 40.62
C VAL A 245 -27.74 26.89 40.30
N THR A 246 -26.95 26.49 41.31
CA THR A 246 -25.70 25.73 41.11
C THR A 246 -25.84 24.49 40.19
N PRO A 247 -26.90 23.65 40.30
CA PRO A 247 -27.06 22.50 39.40
C PRO A 247 -27.28 22.90 37.93
N LEU A 248 -27.96 24.03 37.69
CA LEU A 248 -28.33 24.48 36.34
C LEU A 248 -27.13 25.04 35.57
N ILE A 249 -26.21 25.73 36.26
CA ILE A 249 -24.97 26.21 35.66
C ILE A 249 -24.02 25.03 35.34
N GLY A 250 -23.94 24.02 36.23
CA GLY A 250 -23.11 22.83 35.99
C GLY A 250 -23.62 21.90 34.88
N ALA A 251 -24.94 21.84 34.64
CA ALA A 251 -25.53 20.93 33.66
C ALA A 251 -25.29 21.34 32.19
N SER A 252 -25.06 22.62 31.91
CA SER A 252 -24.96 23.15 30.54
C SER A 252 -23.76 22.59 29.75
N GLY A 253 -22.68 22.18 30.42
CA GLY A 253 -21.46 21.66 29.79
C GLY A 253 -21.57 20.26 29.15
N GLN A 254 -22.67 19.52 29.36
CA GLN A 254 -22.72 18.08 29.01
C GLN A 254 -23.25 17.77 27.60
N TYR A 255 -23.65 18.78 26.81
CA TYR A 255 -24.19 18.57 25.46
C TYR A 255 -23.11 18.53 24.35
N ALA A 256 -21.87 18.92 24.66
CA ALA A 256 -20.78 19.07 23.69
C ALA A 256 -19.99 17.76 23.37
N SER A 257 -20.46 16.57 23.79
CA SER A 257 -19.66 15.32 23.73
C SER A 257 -20.40 14.10 23.17
N ARG A 258 -21.34 14.28 22.23
CA ARG A 258 -22.09 13.17 21.59
C ARG A 258 -22.03 13.07 20.05
N ILE A 259 -20.98 13.59 19.40
CA ILE A 259 -20.66 13.24 18.00
C ILE A 259 -19.22 12.71 17.90
N SER A 260 -18.99 11.50 18.44
CA SER A 260 -17.87 10.60 18.08
C SER A 260 -17.94 9.28 18.86
N ARG A 261 -18.59 8.26 18.29
CA ARG A 261 -18.46 6.85 18.71
C ARG A 261 -18.43 5.91 17.49
N GLY A 262 -17.36 6.02 16.71
CA GLY A 262 -17.05 5.13 15.60
C GLY A 262 -16.00 4.08 15.97
N ARG A 263 -16.43 2.92 16.47
CA ARG A 263 -15.74 1.61 16.40
C ARG A 263 -14.20 1.62 16.53
N ALA A 264 -13.70 1.42 17.75
CA ALA A 264 -12.33 0.96 17.95
C ALA A 264 -12.14 -0.45 17.33
N VAL A 265 -11.01 -0.68 16.65
CA VAL A 265 -10.59 -1.99 16.15
C VAL A 265 -9.37 -2.43 16.95
N THR A 266 -9.39 -3.68 17.44
CA THR A 266 -8.30 -4.27 18.20
C THR A 266 -7.15 -4.73 17.28
N THR A 267 -5.92 -4.44 17.67
CA THR A 267 -4.70 -5.02 17.09
C THR A 267 -3.81 -5.56 18.20
N PRO A 268 -3.29 -6.79 18.11
CA PRO A 268 -2.40 -7.35 19.13
C PRO A 268 -0.98 -6.80 18.98
N ARG A 269 -0.41 -6.33 20.09
CA ARG A 269 0.97 -5.82 20.16
C ARG A 269 1.93 -6.92 20.60
N ALA A 270 2.83 -7.35 19.71
CA ALA A 270 3.93 -8.25 20.04
C ALA A 270 5.05 -7.53 20.82
N PRO A 271 5.83 -8.22 21.67
CA PRO A 271 6.91 -7.63 22.44
C PRO A 271 8.19 -7.44 21.62
N THR A 272 8.92 -6.36 21.88
CA THR A 272 10.26 -6.10 21.32
C THR A 272 11.31 -6.90 22.08
N LEU A 273 12.20 -7.59 21.36
CA LEU A 273 13.46 -8.09 21.90
C LEU A 273 14.63 -7.55 21.07
N LEU A 274 15.74 -7.27 21.76
CA LEU A 274 16.99 -6.78 21.21
C LEU A 274 17.77 -7.92 20.51
N PRO A 275 18.75 -7.57 19.66
CA PRO A 275 20.10 -8.01 20.01
C PRO A 275 21.13 -6.87 20.00
N SER A 276 22.25 -7.11 20.70
CA SER A 276 23.36 -6.18 20.88
C SER A 276 24.42 -6.29 19.77
N SER A 277 25.25 -5.25 19.67
CA SER A 277 26.42 -5.20 18.79
C SER A 277 27.55 -6.13 19.24
N THR A 278 28.15 -6.86 18.30
CA THR A 278 29.56 -7.27 18.34
C THR A 278 30.20 -6.91 17.00
N SER A 279 31.51 -6.65 16.98
CA SER A 279 32.19 -6.04 15.85
C SER A 279 33.32 -6.90 15.27
N SER A 280 33.71 -6.55 14.04
CA SER A 280 35.08 -6.65 13.51
C SER A 280 35.78 -8.02 13.53
N SER A 281 35.94 -8.59 12.33
CA SER A 281 37.24 -9.09 11.87
C SER A 281 37.32 -8.97 10.34
N SER A 282 38.37 -8.34 9.84
CA SER A 282 38.60 -8.11 8.40
C SER A 282 39.63 -9.09 7.86
N ALA A 283 39.45 -9.53 6.62
CA ALA A 283 40.50 -10.20 5.85
C ALA A 283 40.51 -9.66 4.41
N THR A 284 41.65 -9.11 3.99
CA THR A 284 41.89 -8.59 2.65
C THR A 284 42.32 -9.70 1.69
N VAL A 285 41.79 -9.70 0.47
CA VAL A 285 42.52 -10.16 -0.72
C VAL A 285 42.27 -9.15 -1.83
N ALA A 286 43.34 -8.69 -2.47
CA ALA A 286 43.27 -7.86 -3.69
C ALA A 286 43.62 -8.73 -4.91
N ALA A 287 43.01 -8.44 -6.06
CA ALA A 287 43.39 -9.02 -7.34
C ALA A 287 43.28 -7.95 -8.44
N THR A 288 44.37 -7.76 -9.19
CA THR A 288 44.54 -6.72 -10.20
C THR A 288 44.28 -7.23 -11.61
N GLY A 289 43.75 -6.36 -12.48
CA GLY A 289 43.82 -6.50 -13.95
C GLY A 289 42.56 -7.05 -14.63
N ILE A 290 42.38 -6.86 -15.95
CA ILE A 290 43.19 -6.11 -16.93
C ILE A 290 42.28 -5.44 -17.98
N PHE A 291 42.85 -4.44 -18.67
CA PHE A 291 42.24 -3.53 -19.65
C PHE A 291 42.02 -4.18 -21.03
N THR A 292 40.92 -3.87 -21.75
CA THR A 292 40.90 -3.77 -23.23
C THR A 292 39.66 -3.03 -23.79
N ALA A 293 39.89 -2.33 -24.92
CA ALA A 293 38.97 -1.68 -25.89
C ALA A 293 37.56 -2.29 -26.04
N GLY A 294 36.48 -1.57 -26.40
CA GLY A 294 36.28 -0.45 -27.36
C GLY A 294 34.99 -0.78 -28.17
N GLY A 295 34.38 0.05 -29.03
CA GLY A 295 34.54 1.45 -29.39
C GLY A 295 33.53 1.83 -30.49
N GLY A 296 32.97 3.06 -30.47
CA GLY A 296 31.98 3.56 -31.44
C GLY A 296 30.52 3.09 -31.21
N GLY A 297 29.49 3.74 -31.78
CA GLY A 297 29.48 5.06 -32.43
C GLY A 297 28.40 5.25 -33.51
N GLY A 298 27.47 6.20 -33.30
CA GLY A 298 26.61 6.78 -34.34
C GLY A 298 25.21 6.15 -34.54
N GLY A 299 24.30 6.93 -35.12
CA GLY A 299 22.95 6.50 -35.53
C GLY A 299 21.81 7.30 -34.88
N GLY A 300 21.22 8.25 -35.62
CA GLY A 300 20.05 9.02 -35.18
C GLY A 300 19.18 9.49 -36.35
N GLY A 301 17.91 9.82 -36.06
CA GLY A 301 16.86 10.11 -37.05
C GLY A 301 16.06 8.86 -37.48
N GLY A 302 14.82 8.97 -37.96
CA GLY A 302 14.00 10.17 -38.15
C GLY A 302 12.55 9.85 -38.56
N SER A 303 11.62 10.77 -38.24
CA SER A 303 10.16 10.66 -38.34
C SER A 303 9.54 10.36 -39.72
N ASN A 304 8.45 9.56 -39.76
CA ASN A 304 7.18 9.77 -40.52
C ASN A 304 6.31 8.48 -40.61
N SER A 305 4.99 8.47 -40.92
CA SER A 305 3.89 9.43 -40.70
C SER A 305 2.53 8.87 -41.19
N GLY A 306 1.45 8.98 -40.39
CA GLY A 306 0.04 8.81 -40.81
C GLY A 306 -0.50 7.37 -41.01
N GLY A 307 -1.81 7.10 -40.97
CA GLY A 307 -2.93 7.93 -40.46
C GLY A 307 -4.35 7.54 -40.98
N LEU A 308 -5.35 7.51 -40.08
CA LEU A 308 -6.84 7.47 -40.33
C LEU A 308 -7.37 6.17 -41.01
N GLY A 309 -8.62 5.66 -40.85
CA GLY A 309 -9.81 5.91 -39.98
C GLY A 309 -10.68 4.61 -39.95
N ARG A 310 -11.57 4.33 -38.98
CA ARG A 310 -13.00 4.76 -38.87
C ARG A 310 -13.84 4.57 -40.16
N ASP A 311 -15.07 4.02 -40.20
CA ASP A 311 -15.98 3.35 -39.22
C ASP A 311 -17.08 2.59 -40.03
N SER A 312 -17.63 1.44 -39.59
CA SER A 312 -18.97 0.95 -40.04
C SER A 312 -19.61 -0.18 -39.20
N MET A 313 -20.93 -0.08 -39.03
CA MET A 313 -21.86 -0.87 -38.19
C MET A 313 -22.16 -2.34 -38.58
N LEU A 314 -22.37 -3.19 -37.56
CA LEU A 314 -23.60 -3.97 -37.21
C LEU A 314 -24.61 -4.38 -38.33
N PRO A 315 -25.25 -5.57 -38.26
CA PRO A 315 -26.23 -5.89 -37.19
C PRO A 315 -26.24 -7.34 -36.64
N ALA A 316 -27.16 -7.57 -35.69
CA ALA A 316 -27.24 -8.77 -34.84
C ALA A 316 -28.24 -9.83 -35.33
N THR A 317 -28.13 -11.05 -34.80
CA THR A 317 -29.19 -12.07 -34.79
C THR A 317 -29.41 -12.63 -33.38
N VAL A 318 -30.64 -13.04 -33.10
CA VAL A 318 -31.09 -13.57 -31.79
C VAL A 318 -31.21 -15.09 -31.85
N ALA A 319 -30.77 -15.80 -30.80
CA ALA A 319 -31.03 -17.22 -30.61
C ALA A 319 -31.45 -17.51 -29.15
N MET A 320 -32.53 -18.27 -28.97
CA MET A 320 -33.06 -18.61 -27.64
C MET A 320 -32.51 -19.93 -27.08
N ARG A 321 -32.06 -19.88 -25.82
CA ARG A 321 -32.44 -20.78 -24.72
C ARG A 321 -32.63 -22.29 -25.03
N ALA A 322 -31.64 -23.11 -24.66
CA ALA A 322 -31.83 -24.54 -24.40
C ALA A 322 -31.28 -24.95 -23.02
N ARG A 323 -31.77 -26.07 -22.48
CA ARG A 323 -31.66 -26.45 -21.06
C ARG A 323 -30.35 -27.18 -20.71
N GLY A 324 -29.77 -26.81 -19.56
CA GLY A 324 -29.53 -27.73 -18.44
C GLY A 324 -28.46 -28.83 -18.56
N ALA A 325 -27.34 -28.62 -17.88
CA ALA A 325 -26.46 -29.70 -17.41
C ALA A 325 -25.78 -29.28 -16.09
N SER A 326 -26.22 -29.83 -14.95
CA SER A 326 -25.52 -29.64 -13.67
C SER A 326 -24.23 -30.45 -13.64
N ARG A 327 -23.09 -29.83 -13.35
CA ARG A 327 -21.85 -30.52 -13.01
C ARG A 327 -21.30 -29.96 -11.68
N PRO A 328 -21.08 -30.79 -10.65
CA PRO A 328 -20.34 -30.36 -9.47
C PRO A 328 -18.85 -30.28 -9.80
N GLY A 329 -18.21 -29.18 -9.42
CA GLY A 329 -16.77 -28.98 -9.59
C GLY A 329 -16.31 -27.90 -8.63
N GLY A 330 -15.76 -28.29 -7.48
CA GLY A 330 -15.29 -27.33 -6.48
C GLY A 330 -14.01 -26.64 -6.94
N GLU A 331 -14.01 -25.31 -6.97
CA GLU A 331 -12.81 -24.52 -7.21
C GLU A 331 -11.85 -24.63 -6.01
N SER A 332 -10.99 -25.65 -6.03
CA SER A 332 -9.85 -25.78 -5.11
C SER A 332 -8.79 -24.72 -5.43
N ARG A 333 -9.10 -23.47 -5.07
CA ARG A 333 -8.27 -22.28 -5.30
C ARG A 333 -6.98 -22.36 -4.47
N ILE A 334 -5.98 -23.07 -4.97
CA ILE A 334 -4.69 -23.32 -4.30
C ILE A 334 -4.09 -21.97 -3.86
N PRO A 335 -3.80 -21.76 -2.56
CA PRO A 335 -3.25 -20.50 -2.08
C PRO A 335 -1.81 -20.33 -2.62
N ALA A 336 -1.50 -19.15 -3.15
CA ALA A 336 -0.24 -18.88 -3.87
C ALA A 336 1.03 -19.23 -3.06
N GLY A 337 0.98 -19.14 -1.73
CA GLY A 337 2.06 -19.58 -0.83
C GLY A 337 2.49 -21.03 -1.06
N SER A 338 1.55 -21.95 -1.25
CA SER A 338 1.85 -23.38 -1.48
C SER A 338 2.67 -23.62 -2.75
N LEU A 339 2.46 -22.81 -3.79
CA LEU A 339 3.19 -22.89 -5.05
C LEU A 339 4.63 -22.34 -4.91
N ILE A 340 4.80 -21.27 -4.13
CA ILE A 340 6.10 -20.68 -3.79
C ILE A 340 6.90 -21.62 -2.90
N GLU A 341 6.29 -22.18 -1.87
CA GLU A 341 6.88 -23.15 -0.94
C GLU A 341 7.33 -24.42 -1.68
N SER A 342 6.46 -24.97 -2.55
CA SER A 342 6.82 -26.07 -3.46
C SER A 342 7.98 -25.72 -4.41
N ARG A 343 8.10 -24.46 -4.85
CA ARG A 343 9.22 -24.00 -5.70
C ARG A 343 10.51 -23.89 -4.88
N MET A 344 10.46 -23.35 -3.67
CA MET A 344 11.61 -23.28 -2.77
C MET A 344 12.13 -24.67 -2.41
N GLU A 345 11.23 -25.61 -2.09
CA GLU A 345 11.63 -26.96 -1.67
C GLU A 345 12.21 -27.78 -2.84
N ARG A 346 11.64 -27.70 -4.06
CA ARG A 346 12.31 -28.23 -5.26
C ARG A 346 13.71 -27.65 -5.48
N THR A 347 13.89 -26.36 -5.19
CA THR A 347 15.20 -25.69 -5.29
C THR A 347 16.14 -26.11 -4.14
N ARG A 348 15.63 -26.47 -2.96
CA ARG A 348 16.40 -27.04 -1.84
C ARG A 348 16.91 -28.43 -2.21
N VAL A 349 16.02 -29.34 -2.60
CA VAL A 349 16.35 -30.73 -2.99
C VAL A 349 17.38 -30.75 -4.12
N LEU A 350 17.24 -29.90 -5.14
CA LEU A 350 18.21 -29.80 -6.23
C LEU A 350 19.61 -29.38 -5.74
N ARG A 351 19.71 -28.38 -4.86
CA ARG A 351 21.00 -27.96 -4.27
C ARG A 351 21.61 -29.02 -3.37
N GLU A 352 20.80 -29.81 -2.66
CA GLU A 352 21.29 -30.91 -1.83
C GLU A 352 21.75 -32.11 -2.65
N SER A 353 21.08 -32.41 -3.77
CA SER A 353 21.53 -33.40 -4.75
C SER A 353 22.86 -33.01 -5.39
N ILE A 354 23.04 -31.75 -5.79
CA ILE A 354 24.30 -31.23 -6.36
C ILE A 354 25.46 -31.30 -5.35
N ARG A 355 25.20 -31.10 -4.05
CA ARG A 355 26.22 -31.30 -3.01
C ARG A 355 26.64 -32.76 -2.91
N LYS A 356 25.68 -33.69 -2.83
CA LYS A 356 25.97 -35.13 -2.73
C LYS A 356 26.79 -35.64 -3.91
N THR A 357 26.49 -35.23 -5.14
CA THR A 357 27.29 -35.64 -6.31
C THR A 357 28.69 -35.01 -6.33
N LEU A 358 28.86 -33.80 -5.79
CA LEU A 358 30.18 -33.15 -5.66
C LEU A 358 31.04 -33.83 -4.57
N ASP A 359 30.44 -34.16 -3.43
CA ASP A 359 31.10 -34.91 -2.34
C ASP A 359 31.52 -36.32 -2.81
N GLU A 360 30.68 -36.98 -3.60
CA GLU A 360 30.93 -38.31 -4.15
C GLU A 360 32.01 -38.29 -5.25
N ALA A 361 32.00 -37.30 -6.14
CA ALA A 361 33.09 -37.09 -7.10
C ALA A 361 34.44 -36.81 -6.39
N THR A 362 34.42 -36.00 -5.32
CA THR A 362 35.59 -35.71 -4.49
C THR A 362 36.14 -36.97 -3.82
N ARG A 363 35.26 -37.86 -3.34
CA ARG A 363 35.65 -39.18 -2.81
C ARG A 363 36.26 -40.08 -3.89
N GLN A 364 35.68 -40.13 -5.09
CA GLN A 364 36.24 -40.93 -6.19
C GLN A 364 37.65 -40.42 -6.59
N GLN A 365 37.84 -39.10 -6.64
CA GLN A 365 39.15 -38.50 -6.94
C GLN A 365 40.19 -38.79 -5.85
N SER A 366 39.82 -38.73 -4.56
CA SER A 366 40.74 -39.10 -3.49
C SER A 366 41.07 -40.60 -3.47
N HIS A 367 40.13 -41.46 -3.86
CA HIS A 367 40.38 -42.90 -3.99
C HIS A 367 41.35 -43.22 -5.14
N GLN A 368 41.25 -42.54 -6.29
CA GLN A 368 42.19 -42.69 -7.40
C GLN A 368 43.62 -42.25 -7.04
N GLN A 369 43.77 -41.21 -6.20
CA GLN A 369 45.09 -40.77 -5.71
C GLN A 369 45.67 -41.68 -4.60
N ALA A 370 44.84 -42.50 -3.95
CA ALA A 370 45.25 -43.39 -2.87
C ALA A 370 45.73 -44.78 -3.33
N VAL A 371 45.64 -45.10 -4.63
CA VAL A 371 46.16 -46.37 -5.17
C VAL A 371 47.68 -46.28 -5.38
N PRO A 372 48.51 -47.03 -4.64
CA PRO A 372 49.95 -47.02 -4.86
C PRO A 372 50.29 -47.69 -6.20
N GLN A 373 50.99 -46.95 -7.07
CA GLN A 373 51.58 -47.47 -8.29
C GLN A 373 52.54 -48.64 -7.95
N ARG A 374 52.11 -49.89 -8.17
CA ARG A 374 53.03 -51.03 -8.21
C ARG A 374 53.87 -50.91 -9.48
N GLY A 375 55.10 -50.44 -9.34
CA GLY A 375 56.07 -50.44 -10.42
C GLY A 375 56.30 -51.86 -10.96
N PRO A 376 56.66 -51.99 -12.25
CA PRO A 376 56.93 -53.30 -12.85
C PRO A 376 58.11 -53.99 -12.15
N VAL A 377 57.97 -55.28 -11.90
CA VAL A 377 59.09 -56.13 -11.47
C VAL A 377 59.95 -56.42 -12.68
N ALA A 378 61.27 -56.33 -12.51
CA ALA A 378 62.32 -56.70 -13.46
C ALA A 378 63.29 -57.68 -12.78
#